data_AF-A0A8J8DP90-F1
#
_entry.id   AF-A0A8J8DP90-F1
#
_cell.length_a   1.000
_cell.length_b   1.000
_cell.length_c   1.000
_cell.angle_alpha   90.00
_cell.angle_beta   90.00
_cell.angle_gamma   90.00
#
_symmetry.space_group_name_H-M   'P 1'
#
loop_
_entity.id
_entity.type
_entity.pdbx_description
1 polymer ?
#
loop_
_entity_poly.entity_id
_entity_poly.type
_entity_poly.pdbx_seq_one_letter_code
_entity_poly.pdbx_strand_id
1 'polypeptide(L)'
;MPAREMRMEMFLKALMRRDYAKAKSHIDKLEKIVGDDEWGRGYSRAINGFLSALKDTDSDALIVQLIREPNNEKAQELLEHFESILQHEFRDDYEKGYYTAWKELLTAYLSQERLGVKSGKKA
;
A
#
# COMPACT_ATOMS: atom_id res chain seq x y z
N MET A 1 -6.78 -12.35 10.26
CA MET A 1 -6.50 -11.11 9.51
C MET A 1 -7.83 -10.45 9.17
N PRO A 2 -8.07 -9.19 9.59
CA PRO A 2 -9.21 -8.38 9.19
C PRO A 2 -9.40 -8.33 7.66
N ALA A 3 -10.65 -8.13 7.22
CA ALA A 3 -11.00 -8.15 5.78
C ALA A 3 -10.24 -7.10 4.95
N ARG A 4 -9.96 -5.92 5.53
CA ARG A 4 -9.20 -4.84 4.89
C ARG A 4 -7.76 -5.23 4.63
N GLU A 5 -7.06 -5.71 5.66
CA GLU A 5 -5.67 -6.18 5.57
C GLU A 5 -5.51 -7.28 4.51
N MET A 6 -6.39 -8.30 4.52
CA MET A 6 -6.36 -9.36 3.51
C MET A 6 -6.54 -8.80 2.10
N ARG A 7 -7.42 -7.81 1.92
CA ARG A 7 -7.62 -7.18 0.61
C ARG A 7 -6.43 -6.34 0.19
N MET A 8 -5.75 -5.66 1.12
CA MET A 8 -4.51 -4.94 0.87
C MET A 8 -3.39 -5.89 0.43
N GLU A 9 -3.23 -7.05 1.07
CA GLU A 9 -2.23 -8.05 0.63
C GLU A 9 -2.50 -8.54 -0.80
N MET A 10 -3.76 -8.83 -1.14
CA MET A 10 -4.11 -9.25 -2.49
C MET A 10 -3.92 -8.14 -3.52
N PHE A 11 -4.20 -6.89 -3.13
CA PHE A 11 -3.93 -5.70 -3.94
C PHE A 11 -2.44 -5.57 -4.24
N LEU A 12 -1.59 -5.62 -3.21
CA LEU A 12 -0.13 -5.57 -3.35
C LEU A 12 0.39 -6.70 -4.26
N LYS A 13 -0.08 -7.94 -4.06
CA LYS A 13 0.29 -9.08 -4.91
C LYS A 13 -0.06 -8.84 -6.38
N ALA A 14 -1.21 -8.22 -6.67
CA ALA A 14 -1.59 -7.86 -8.03
C ALA A 14 -0.67 -6.76 -8.61
N LEU A 15 -0.35 -5.72 -7.82
CA LEU A 15 0.58 -4.66 -8.20
C LEU A 15 1.97 -5.21 -8.55
N MET A 16 2.55 -6.08 -7.70
CA MET A 16 3.87 -6.68 -7.92
C MET A 16 3.90 -7.56 -9.18
N ARG A 17 2.77 -8.18 -9.55
CA ARG A 17 2.61 -8.97 -10.78
C ARG A 17 2.28 -8.11 -12.01
N ARG A 18 2.14 -6.79 -11.83
CA ARG A 18 1.67 -5.84 -12.87
C ARG A 18 0.28 -6.20 -13.43
N ASP A 19 -0.53 -6.92 -12.65
CA ASP A 19 -1.93 -7.23 -13.00
C ASP A 19 -2.82 -6.08 -12.52
N TYR A 20 -2.79 -4.98 -13.28
CA TYR A 20 -3.49 -3.75 -12.90
C TYR A 20 -5.01 -3.86 -12.97
N ALA A 21 -5.53 -4.76 -13.81
CA ALA A 21 -6.97 -5.04 -13.86
C ALA A 21 -7.42 -5.71 -12.56
N LYS A 22 -6.66 -6.70 -12.08
CA LYS A 22 -6.91 -7.33 -10.79
C LYS A 22 -6.71 -6.35 -9.65
N ALA A 23 -5.64 -5.55 -9.67
CA ALA A 23 -5.38 -4.52 -8.68
C ALA A 23 -6.54 -3.52 -8.56
N LYS A 24 -7.10 -3.06 -9.69
CA LYS A 24 -8.29 -2.19 -9.69
C LYS A 24 -9.51 -2.88 -9.08
N SER A 25 -9.76 -4.15 -9.41
CA SER A 25 -10.81 -4.93 -8.73
C SER A 25 -10.56 -5.05 -7.22
N HIS A 26 -9.30 -5.02 -6.76
CA HIS A 26 -8.96 -4.99 -5.35
C HIS A 26 -9.30 -3.65 -4.67
N ILE A 27 -8.96 -2.54 -5.32
CA ILE A 27 -9.34 -1.18 -4.93
C ILE A 27 -10.86 -1.07 -4.73
N ASP A 28 -11.68 -1.52 -5.69
CA ASP A 28 -13.13 -1.30 -5.65
C ASP A 28 -13.82 -1.98 -4.44
N LYS A 29 -13.24 -3.02 -3.82
CA LYS A 29 -13.77 -3.53 -2.52
C LYS A 29 -13.03 -2.97 -1.31
N LEU A 30 -11.81 -2.46 -1.44
CA LEU A 30 -11.18 -1.69 -0.36
C LEU A 30 -11.97 -0.41 -0.12
N GLU A 31 -12.32 0.32 -1.18
CA GLU A 31 -13.17 1.53 -1.14
C GLU A 31 -14.52 1.25 -0.45
N LYS A 32 -15.16 0.11 -0.76
CA LYS A 32 -16.39 -0.31 -0.06
C LYS A 32 -16.20 -0.63 1.43
N ILE A 33 -15.04 -1.12 1.82
CA ILE A 33 -14.73 -1.45 3.22
C ILE A 33 -14.44 -0.18 4.02
N VAL A 34 -13.74 0.79 3.41
CA VAL A 34 -13.34 2.02 4.10
C VAL A 34 -14.42 3.10 4.10
N GLY A 35 -15.39 3.03 3.18
CA GLY A 35 -16.47 4.00 3.08
C GLY A 35 -16.03 5.31 2.41
N ASP A 36 -16.90 6.31 2.47
CA ASP A 36 -16.73 7.62 1.80
C ASP A 36 -16.75 8.79 2.80
N ASP A 37 -16.51 8.51 4.07
CA ASP A 37 -16.20 9.57 5.04
C ASP A 37 -14.81 10.16 4.76
N GLU A 38 -14.42 11.18 5.51
CA GLU A 38 -13.16 11.89 5.28
C GLU A 38 -11.93 10.96 5.33
N TRP A 39 -11.95 10.04 6.30
CA TRP A 39 -10.94 8.99 6.44
C TRP A 39 -10.92 8.03 5.24
N GLY A 40 -12.08 7.51 4.84
CA GLY A 40 -12.23 6.62 3.70
C GLY A 40 -11.77 7.24 2.38
N ARG A 41 -12.03 8.54 2.17
CA ARG A 41 -11.54 9.30 1.01
C ARG A 41 -10.02 9.40 0.98
N GLY A 42 -9.39 9.67 2.13
CA GLY A 42 -7.94 9.71 2.26
C GLY A 42 -7.28 8.36 1.95
N TYR A 43 -7.84 7.28 2.51
CA TYR A 43 -7.39 5.92 2.23
C TYR A 43 -7.53 5.58 0.73
N SER A 44 -8.69 5.91 0.15
CA SER A 44 -8.99 5.68 -1.26
C SER A 44 -8.05 6.46 -2.18
N ARG A 45 -7.67 7.70 -1.80
CA ARG A 45 -6.68 8.49 -2.52
C ARG A 45 -5.33 7.78 -2.60
N ALA A 46 -4.84 7.26 -1.48
CA ALA A 46 -3.55 6.58 -1.42
C ALA A 46 -3.51 5.34 -2.33
N ILE A 47 -4.48 4.43 -2.20
CA ILE A 47 -4.49 3.17 -2.97
C ILE A 47 -4.65 3.38 -4.48
N ASN A 48 -5.41 4.39 -4.90
CA ASN A 48 -5.50 4.77 -6.31
C ASN A 48 -4.18 5.41 -6.79
N GLY A 49 -3.55 6.24 -5.96
CA GLY A 49 -2.22 6.79 -6.23
C GLY A 49 -1.16 5.72 -6.44
N PHE A 50 -1.18 4.65 -5.64
CA PHE A 50 -0.25 3.52 -5.81
C PHE A 50 -0.38 2.86 -7.17
N LEU A 51 -1.62 2.60 -7.60
CA LEU A 51 -1.90 2.01 -8.90
C LEU A 51 -1.46 2.93 -10.04
N SER A 52 -1.79 4.22 -9.97
CA SER A 52 -1.44 5.19 -11.02
C SER A 52 0.07 5.35 -11.16
N ALA A 53 0.80 5.57 -10.06
CA ALA A 53 2.26 5.72 -10.10
C ALA A 53 2.95 4.50 -10.72
N LEU A 54 2.49 3.29 -10.42
CA LEU A 54 3.03 2.06 -11.00
C LEU A 54 2.67 1.86 -12.47
N LYS A 55 1.49 2.30 -12.91
CA LYS A 55 1.10 2.29 -14.32
C LYS A 55 1.93 3.27 -15.13
N ASP A 56 2.10 4.47 -14.59
CA ASP A 56 2.78 5.58 -15.27
C ASP A 56 4.30 5.48 -15.20
N THR A 57 4.83 4.51 -14.43
CA THR A 57 6.28 4.33 -14.26
C THR A 57 6.95 5.58 -13.68
N ASP A 58 6.26 6.26 -12.77
CA ASP A 58 6.78 7.43 -12.08
C ASP A 58 7.93 7.00 -11.15
N SER A 59 9.17 7.16 -11.60
CA SER A 59 10.36 6.74 -10.85
C SER A 59 10.57 7.49 -9.54
N ASP A 60 9.98 8.69 -9.43
CA ASP A 60 10.11 9.52 -8.24
C ASP A 60 9.08 9.12 -7.16
N ALA A 61 8.04 8.36 -7.54
CA ALA A 61 7.06 7.86 -6.60
C ALA A 61 7.62 6.77 -5.68
N LEU A 62 7.42 6.96 -4.37
CA LEU A 62 7.89 6.06 -3.32
C LEU A 62 7.49 4.58 -3.55
N ILE A 63 6.27 4.33 -4.02
CA ILE A 63 5.76 2.98 -4.30
C ILE A 63 6.50 2.29 -5.44
N VAL A 64 6.91 3.06 -6.45
CA VAL A 64 7.65 2.55 -7.60
C VAL A 64 9.06 2.17 -7.18
N GLN A 65 9.71 3.02 -6.38
CA GLN A 65 11.01 2.72 -5.78
C GLN A 65 10.94 1.47 -4.90
N LEU A 66 9.95 1.37 -4.01
CA LEU A 66 9.74 0.22 -3.13
C LEU A 66 9.62 -1.11 -3.89
N ILE A 67 8.89 -1.12 -5.01
CA ILE A 67 8.67 -2.35 -5.80
C ILE A 67 9.85 -2.68 -6.72
N ARG A 68 10.54 -1.68 -7.29
CA ARG A 68 11.66 -1.89 -8.23
C ARG A 68 12.99 -2.19 -7.55
N GLU A 69 13.21 -1.60 -6.39
CA GLU A 69 14.43 -1.73 -5.60
C GLU A 69 14.07 -2.21 -4.19
N PRO A 70 13.72 -3.51 -4.03
CA PRO A 70 13.32 -4.07 -2.76
C PRO A 70 14.39 -3.86 -1.68
N ASN A 71 14.05 -3.10 -0.65
CA ASN A 71 14.88 -2.90 0.54
C ASN A 71 13.98 -2.92 1.78
N ASN A 72 14.09 -3.97 2.57
CA ASN A 72 13.23 -4.18 3.73
C ASN A 72 13.58 -3.30 4.91
N GLU A 73 14.85 -2.92 5.06
CA GLU A 73 15.26 -1.96 6.08
C GLU A 73 14.62 -0.60 5.81
N LYS A 74 14.73 -0.09 4.57
CA LYS A 74 14.06 1.15 4.14
C LYS A 74 12.53 1.05 4.25
N ALA A 75 11.94 -0.10 3.92
CA ALA A 75 10.50 -0.30 4.05
C ALA A 75 10.04 -0.29 5.53
N GLN A 76 10.86 -0.82 6.44
CA GLN A 76 10.64 -0.79 7.88
C GLN A 76 10.76 0.64 8.43
N GLU A 77 11.78 1.40 8.01
CA GLU A 77 11.93 2.82 8.38
C GLU A 77 10.71 3.65 7.93
N LEU A 78 10.22 3.44 6.71
CA LEU A 78 9.01 4.10 6.21
C LEU A 78 7.76 3.73 7.01
N LEU A 79 7.65 2.46 7.42
CA LEU A 79 6.53 1.99 8.24
C LEU A 79 6.53 2.72 9.58
N GLU A 80 7.67 2.74 10.27
CA GLU A 80 7.84 3.45 11.55
C GLU A 80 7.57 4.95 11.41
N HIS A 81 8.03 5.56 10.32
CA HIS A 81 7.76 6.98 10.03
C HIS A 81 6.26 7.26 9.89
N PHE A 82 5.54 6.45 9.09
CA PHE A 82 4.09 6.64 8.92
C PHE A 82 3.28 6.29 10.17
N GLU A 83 3.74 5.34 10.98
CA GLU A 83 3.15 5.09 12.30
C GLU A 83 3.33 6.28 13.25
N SER A 84 4.51 6.89 13.27
CA SER A 84 4.76 8.11 14.02
C SER A 84 3.84 9.24 13.56
N ILE A 85 3.70 9.45 12.25
CA ILE A 85 2.78 10.43 11.65
C ILE A 85 1.33 10.22 12.15
N LEU A 86 0.86 8.97 12.22
CA LEU A 86 -0.49 8.63 12.70
C LEU A 86 -0.70 8.89 14.20
N GLN A 87 0.36 8.96 15.01
CA GLN A 87 0.27 9.24 16.44
C GLN A 87 0.09 10.74 16.76
N HIS A 88 0.23 11.64 15.78
CA HIS A 88 0.02 13.07 16.00
C HIS A 88 -1.47 13.39 16.24
N GLU A 89 -1.78 13.94 17.42
CA GLU A 89 -3.15 14.21 17.90
C GLU A 89 -3.99 15.10 16.96
N PHE A 90 -3.35 16.09 16.32
CA PHE A 90 -4.03 17.11 15.51
C PHE A 90 -4.11 16.78 14.02
N ARG A 91 -3.90 15.52 13.65
CA ARG A 91 -4.01 15.09 12.26
C ARG A 91 -5.47 15.03 11.82
N ASP A 92 -5.77 15.56 10.64
CA ASP A 92 -7.10 15.44 10.07
C ASP A 92 -7.39 14.00 9.64
N ASP A 93 -8.68 13.67 9.52
CA ASP A 93 -9.10 12.29 9.27
C ASP A 93 -8.72 11.82 7.87
N TYR A 94 -8.64 12.73 6.89
CA TYR A 94 -8.23 12.42 5.53
C TYR A 94 -6.76 11.98 5.51
N GLU A 95 -5.88 12.73 6.16
CA GLU A 95 -4.48 12.36 6.32
C GLU A 95 -4.35 11.03 7.07
N LYS A 96 -5.11 10.82 8.16
CA LYS A 96 -5.10 9.52 8.87
C LYS A 96 -5.47 8.37 7.94
N GLY A 97 -6.48 8.54 7.08
CA GLY A 97 -6.85 7.54 6.08
C GLY A 97 -5.71 7.26 5.10
N TYR A 98 -5.11 8.33 4.57
CA TYR A 98 -4.01 8.25 3.61
C TYR A 98 -2.79 7.51 4.18
N TYR A 99 -2.33 7.89 5.38
CA TYR A 99 -1.18 7.24 6.02
C TYR A 99 -1.50 5.83 6.53
N THR A 100 -2.76 5.53 6.87
CA THR A 100 -3.16 4.16 7.20
C THR A 100 -3.02 3.23 6.00
N ALA A 101 -3.40 3.66 4.79
CA ALA A 101 -3.22 2.86 3.58
C ALA A 101 -1.73 2.54 3.33
N TRP A 102 -0.84 3.50 3.54
CA TRP A 102 0.61 3.29 3.46
C TRP A 102 1.12 2.31 4.51
N LYS A 103 0.73 2.48 5.78
CA LYS A 103 1.06 1.55 6.87
C LYS A 103 0.65 0.12 6.51
N GLU A 104 -0.59 -0.08 6.07
CA GLU A 104 -1.10 -1.41 5.71
C GLU A 104 -0.40 -2.01 4.50
N LEU A 105 -0.08 -1.19 3.49
CA LEU A 105 0.70 -1.63 2.34
C LEU A 105 2.11 -2.09 2.73
N LEU A 106 2.82 -1.31 3.55
CA LEU A 106 4.17 -1.64 4.02
C LEU A 106 4.16 -2.88 4.93
N THR A 107 3.16 -3.00 5.79
CA THR A 107 2.95 -4.21 6.60
C THR A 107 2.75 -5.45 5.72
N ALA A 108 1.93 -5.35 4.68
CA ALA A 108 1.71 -6.42 3.70
C ALA A 108 2.95 -6.73 2.85
N TYR A 109 3.77 -5.72 2.56
CA TYR A 109 5.03 -5.85 1.82
C TYR A 109 6.07 -6.62 2.64
N LEU A 110 6.30 -6.19 3.88
CA LEU A 110 7.23 -6.84 4.81
C LEU A 110 6.77 -8.25 5.19
N SER A 111 5.46 -8.52 5.19
CA SER A 111 4.92 -9.87 5.43
C SER A 111 5.21 -10.85 4.28
N GLN A 112 5.53 -10.37 3.07
CA GLN A 112 5.84 -11.27 1.93
C GLN A 112 7.09 -12.13 2.17
N GLU A 113 8.08 -11.64 2.93
CA GLU A 113 9.29 -12.44 3.26
C GLU A 113 8.98 -13.64 4.16
N ARG A 114 8.04 -13.50 5.11
CA ARG A 114 7.60 -14.61 5.96
C ARG A 114 6.86 -15.71 5.18
N LEU A 115 6.42 -15.44 3.96
CA LEU A 115 5.61 -16.35 3.13
C LEU A 115 6.39 -17.06 2.02
N GLY A 116 7.72 -16.92 1.96
CA GLY A 116 8.55 -17.69 1.02
C GLY A 116 8.30 -17.38 -0.46
N VAL A 117 7.75 -16.19 -0.77
CA VAL A 117 7.63 -15.73 -2.16
C VAL A 117 9.03 -15.30 -2.62
N LYS A 118 9.79 -16.25 -3.17
CA LYS A 118 11.05 -15.96 -3.88
C LYS A 118 10.75 -14.86 -4.88
N SER A 119 11.28 -13.66 -4.63
CA SER A 119 11.45 -12.65 -5.67
C SER A 119 12.10 -13.35 -6.85
N GLY A 120 11.40 -13.39 -7.97
CA GLY A 120 11.88 -14.01 -9.19
C GLY A 120 13.07 -13.22 -9.73
N LYS A 121 14.26 -13.44 -9.16
CA LYS A 121 15.51 -13.31 -9.92
C LYS A 121 15.44 -14.38 -10.99
N LYS A 122 15.08 -13.97 -12.21
CA LYS A 122 15.46 -14.74 -13.40
C LYS A 122 16.97 -14.83 -13.39
N ALA A 123 17.45 -16.07 -13.50
CA ALA A 123 18.83 -16.41 -13.82
C ALA A 123 19.26 -15.79 -15.15
#